data_AF-A0A7N4V507-F1
#
_entry.id   AF-A0A7N4V507-F1
#
_cell.length_a   1.000
_cell.length_b   1.000
_cell.length_c   1.000
_cell.angle_alpha   90.00
_cell.angle_beta   90.00
_cell.angle_gamma   90.00
#
_symmetry.space_group_name_H-M   'P 1'
#
loop_
_entity.id
_entity.type
_entity.pdbx_description
1 polymer ?
#
loop_
_entity_poly.entity_id
_entity_poly.type
_entity_poly.pdbx_seq_one_letter_code
_entity_poly.pdbx_strand_id
1 'polypeptide(L)'
;RPKASPTVTAFAPSKPELDTQKATLVCLVNGFYPSTLDVAWTKNGSPVNEGVMTSPAVRQGDKYTASSYLSLSADQWLSDSTYSCKVTHEGQVFQKQLSSTQCT
;
A
#
# COMPACT_ATOMS: atom_id res chain seq x y z
N ARG A 1 -21.57 -13.96 -7.46
CA ARG A 1 -20.22 -14.53 -7.20
C ARG A 1 -19.95 -14.43 -5.71
N PRO A 2 -19.32 -15.43 -5.07
CA PRO A 2 -18.99 -15.35 -3.65
C PRO A 2 -18.02 -14.19 -3.41
N LYS A 3 -18.15 -13.54 -2.25
CA LYS A 3 -17.21 -12.50 -1.82
C LYS A 3 -15.83 -13.11 -1.62
N ALA A 4 -14.80 -12.35 -1.94
CA ALA A 4 -13.42 -12.76 -1.75
C ALA A 4 -12.63 -11.61 -1.13
N SER A 5 -11.99 -11.87 0.00
CA SER A 5 -11.13 -10.90 0.68
C SER A 5 -9.84 -10.63 -0.11
N PRO A 6 -9.32 -9.40 -0.09
CA PRO A 6 -8.07 -9.06 -0.75
C PRO A 6 -6.88 -9.70 -0.07
N THR A 7 -5.90 -10.11 -0.88
CA THR A 7 -4.52 -10.32 -0.42
C THR A 7 -3.77 -9.01 -0.58
N VAL A 8 -3.22 -8.49 0.52
CA VAL A 8 -2.47 -7.24 0.56
C VAL A 8 -0.99 -7.55 0.74
N THR A 9 -0.16 -7.04 -0.18
CA THR A 9 1.30 -7.12 -0.09
C THR A 9 1.86 -5.70 -0.21
N ALA A 10 2.81 -5.36 0.64
CA ALA A 10 3.46 -4.05 0.62
C ALA A 10 4.97 -4.20 0.39
N PHE A 11 5.56 -3.25 -0.33
CA PHE A 11 6.97 -3.23 -0.69
C PHE A 11 7.60 -1.92 -0.26
N ALA A 12 8.78 -2.02 0.34
CA ALA A 12 9.63 -0.89 0.67
C ALA A 12 10.30 -0.31 -0.59
N PRO A 13 10.83 0.93 -0.53
CA PRO A 13 11.59 1.51 -1.62
C PRO A 13 12.84 0.67 -1.90
N SER A 14 13.27 0.66 -3.15
CA SER A 14 14.51 -0.03 -3.51
C SER A 14 15.73 0.82 -3.14
N LYS A 15 16.87 0.19 -2.84
CA LYS A 15 18.11 0.92 -2.55
C LYS A 15 18.52 1.90 -3.69
N PRO A 16 18.49 1.50 -4.98
CA PRO A 16 18.78 2.43 -6.07
C PRO A 16 17.86 3.65 -6.12
N GLU A 17 16.59 3.51 -5.69
CA GLU A 17 15.67 4.64 -5.61
C GLU A 17 16.07 5.61 -4.49
N LEU A 18 16.40 5.07 -3.31
CA LEU A 18 16.84 5.85 -2.15
C LEU A 18 18.12 6.64 -2.46
N ASP A 19 19.04 6.06 -3.23
CA ASP A 19 20.27 6.72 -3.69
C ASP A 19 19.98 7.94 -4.59
N THR A 20 18.77 8.05 -5.15
CA THR A 20 18.27 9.23 -5.90
C THR A 20 17.46 10.22 -5.05
N GLN A 21 17.52 10.09 -3.72
CA GLN A 21 16.78 10.89 -2.73
C GLN A 21 15.25 10.76 -2.80
N LYS A 22 14.74 9.69 -3.43
CA LYS A 22 13.30 9.40 -3.56
C LYS A 22 12.94 8.11 -2.87
N ALA A 23 11.67 7.96 -2.52
CA ALA A 23 11.14 6.72 -1.95
C ALA A 23 9.70 6.50 -2.39
N THR A 24 9.40 5.28 -2.85
CA THR A 24 8.04 4.89 -3.22
C THR A 24 7.67 3.63 -2.46
N LEU A 25 6.64 3.72 -1.63
CA LEU A 25 6.00 2.53 -1.04
C LEU A 25 4.94 2.02 -1.99
N VAL A 26 4.92 0.71 -2.20
CA VAL A 26 3.95 0.05 -3.09
C VAL A 26 3.06 -0.86 -2.27
N CYS A 27 1.75 -0.78 -2.49
CA CYS A 27 0.75 -1.68 -1.94
C CYS A 27 -0.02 -2.35 -3.08
N LEU A 28 0.15 -3.67 -3.21
CA LEU A 28 -0.59 -4.48 -4.18
C LEU A 28 -1.75 -5.16 -3.49
N VAL A 29 -2.93 -5.07 -4.10
CA VAL A 29 -4.18 -5.61 -3.59
C VAL A 29 -4.75 -6.57 -4.62
N ASN A 30 -4.80 -7.86 -4.28
CA ASN A 30 -5.09 -8.91 -5.26
C ASN A 30 -6.26 -9.79 -4.84
N GLY A 31 -7.01 -10.28 -5.83
CA GLY A 31 -7.92 -11.41 -5.67
C GLY A 31 -9.23 -11.11 -4.93
N PHE A 32 -9.68 -9.86 -4.93
CA PHE A 32 -10.88 -9.43 -4.22
C PHE A 32 -12.14 -9.39 -5.10
N TYR A 33 -13.30 -9.53 -4.47
CA TYR A 33 -14.62 -9.34 -5.09
C TYR A 33 -15.67 -9.02 -4.02
N PRO A 34 -16.56 -8.02 -4.19
CA PRO A 34 -16.77 -7.16 -5.38
C PRO A 34 -15.65 -6.12 -5.56
N SER A 35 -15.72 -5.29 -6.62
CA SER A 35 -14.65 -4.37 -7.04
C SER A 35 -14.43 -3.17 -6.12
N THR A 36 -15.38 -2.84 -5.26
CA THR A 36 -15.30 -1.66 -4.39
C THR A 36 -14.39 -1.95 -3.21
N LEU A 37 -13.37 -1.10 -3.02
CA LEU A 37 -12.51 -1.08 -1.85
C LEU A 37 -12.03 0.34 -1.59
N ASP A 38 -11.55 0.59 -0.38
CA ASP A 38 -10.84 1.81 -0.02
C ASP A 38 -9.40 1.49 0.35
N VAL A 39 -8.44 2.29 -0.11
CA VAL A 39 -7.03 2.20 0.29
C VAL A 39 -6.62 3.50 0.98
N ALA A 40 -6.06 3.39 2.17
CA ALA A 40 -5.53 4.51 2.93
C ALA A 40 -4.11 4.21 3.41
N TRP A 41 -3.26 5.24 3.40
CA TRP A 41 -1.92 5.15 3.97
C TRP A 41 -1.87 5.82 5.34
N THR A 42 -1.06 5.28 6.24
CA THR A 42 -0.77 5.91 7.53
C THR A 42 0.73 5.96 7.82
N LYS A 43 1.20 7.02 8.48
CA LYS A 43 2.52 7.15 9.07
C LYS A 43 2.37 7.16 10.60
N ASN A 44 2.93 6.17 11.28
CA ASN A 44 2.81 5.98 12.73
C ASN A 44 1.35 6.02 13.22
N GLY A 45 0.44 5.44 12.43
CA GLY A 45 -1.00 5.41 12.71
C GLY A 45 -1.79 6.63 12.22
N SER A 46 -1.13 7.76 11.94
CA SER A 46 -1.77 8.97 11.43
C SER A 46 -1.99 8.91 9.91
N PRO A 47 -3.14 9.35 9.37
CA PRO A 47 -3.41 9.33 7.92
C PRO A 47 -2.40 10.14 7.10
N VAL A 48 -2.06 9.64 5.92
CA VAL A 48 -1.25 10.32 4.90
C VAL A 48 -2.02 10.31 3.59
N ASN A 49 -2.20 11.50 3.01
CA ASN A 49 -2.88 11.68 1.72
C ASN A 49 -1.94 12.27 0.66
N GLU A 50 -0.95 13.05 1.07
CA GLU A 50 0.03 13.63 0.16
C GLU A 50 0.91 12.54 -0.46
N GLY A 51 1.15 12.63 -1.77
CA GLY A 51 1.93 11.64 -2.53
C GLY A 51 1.24 10.29 -2.74
N VAL A 52 -0.02 10.14 -2.29
CA VAL A 52 -0.80 8.91 -2.49
C VAL A 52 -1.42 8.89 -3.88
N MET A 53 -1.18 7.80 -4.60
CA MET A 53 -1.81 7.52 -5.89
C MET A 53 -2.38 6.10 -5.87
N THR A 54 -3.68 5.94 -6.09
CA THR A 54 -4.35 4.64 -6.10
C THR A 54 -4.95 4.37 -7.48
N SER A 55 -4.65 3.20 -8.05
CA SER A 55 -5.21 2.78 -9.32
C SER A 55 -6.68 2.41 -9.17
N PRO A 56 -7.48 2.50 -10.25
CA PRO A 56 -8.77 1.82 -10.30
C PRO A 56 -8.62 0.30 -10.06
N ALA A 57 -9.69 -0.33 -9.61
CA ALA A 57 -9.77 -1.78 -9.57
C ALA A 57 -9.90 -2.33 -11.01
N VAL A 58 -8.96 -3.18 -11.40
CA VAL A 58 -8.93 -3.84 -12.71
C VAL A 58 -9.37 -5.28 -12.55
N ARG A 59 -10.20 -5.77 -13.47
CA ARG A 59 -10.65 -7.15 -13.45
C ARG A 59 -9.56 -8.10 -13.95
N GLN A 60 -9.26 -9.14 -13.18
CA GLN A 60 -8.33 -10.21 -13.54
C GLN A 60 -9.04 -11.55 -13.37
N GLY A 61 -9.46 -12.15 -14.50
CA GLY A 61 -10.31 -13.33 -14.52
C GLY A 61 -11.64 -13.06 -13.81
N ASP A 62 -11.84 -13.73 -12.68
CA ASP A 62 -13.09 -13.63 -11.91
C ASP A 62 -13.07 -12.69 -10.71
N LYS A 63 -11.91 -12.10 -10.44
CA LYS A 63 -11.64 -11.22 -9.29
C LYS A 63 -11.06 -9.90 -9.78
N TYR A 64 -10.76 -9.02 -8.84
CA TYR A 64 -10.16 -7.71 -9.09
C TYR A 64 -8.77 -7.60 -8.47
N THR A 65 -7.99 -6.69 -9.03
CA THR A 65 -6.68 -6.26 -8.54
C THR A 65 -6.63 -4.73 -8.52
N ALA A 66 -5.92 -4.16 -7.55
CA ALA A 66 -5.65 -2.72 -7.47
C ALA A 66 -4.25 -2.51 -6.91
N SER A 67 -3.73 -1.30 -7.08
CA SER A 67 -2.43 -0.90 -6.58
C SER A 67 -2.53 0.49 -5.97
N SER A 68 -1.76 0.74 -4.92
CA SER A 68 -1.62 2.07 -4.33
C SER A 68 -0.15 2.35 -4.07
N TYR A 69 0.24 3.60 -4.29
CA TYR A 69 1.61 4.07 -4.21
C TYR A 69 1.65 5.27 -3.28
N LEU A 70 2.66 5.33 -2.42
CA LEU A 70 2.95 6.50 -1.60
C LEU A 70 4.35 7.01 -1.93
N SER A 71 4.41 8.20 -2.53
CA SER A 71 5.66 8.89 -2.87
C SER A 71 6.14 9.73 -1.67
N LEU A 72 7.41 9.59 -1.32
CA LEU A 72 8.09 10.25 -0.20
C LEU A 72 9.48 10.71 -0.63
N SER A 73 10.13 11.54 0.19
CA SER A 73 11.58 11.67 0.13
C SER A 73 12.27 10.48 0.82
N ALA A 74 13.53 10.20 0.45
CA ALA A 74 14.33 9.17 1.11
C ALA A 74 14.45 9.44 2.64
N ASP A 75 14.64 10.70 3.03
CA ASP A 75 14.74 11.10 4.44
C ASP A 75 13.46 10.80 5.23
N GLN A 76 12.29 11.04 4.63
CA GLN A 76 10.99 10.73 5.25
C GLN A 76 10.76 9.22 5.44
N TRP A 77 11.30 8.39 4.55
CA TRP A 77 11.26 6.94 4.68
C TRP A 77 12.23 6.44 5.76
N LEU A 78 13.45 6.98 5.78
CA LEU A 78 14.52 6.59 6.70
C LEU A 78 14.35 7.14 8.12
N SER A 79 13.36 7.98 8.39
CA SER A 79 13.11 8.62 9.70
C SER A 79 12.45 7.71 10.74
N ASP A 80 12.83 6.43 10.82
CA ASP A 80 12.30 5.41 11.76
C ASP A 80 10.78 5.37 11.87
N SER A 81 10.09 5.67 10.78
CA SER A 81 8.63 5.74 10.74
C SER A 81 8.04 4.43 10.22
N THR A 82 6.94 4.01 10.84
CA THR A 82 6.16 2.87 10.37
C THR A 82 5.06 3.36 9.45
N TYR A 83 5.15 3.01 8.18
CA TYR A 83 4.10 3.24 7.22
C TYR A 83 3.19 2.03 7.14
N SER A 84 1.92 2.24 6.81
CA SER A 84 0.98 1.14 6.61
C SER A 84 0.03 1.43 5.46
N CYS A 85 -0.17 0.43 4.60
CA CYS A 85 -1.27 0.40 3.65
C CYS A 85 -2.44 -0.32 4.31
N LYS A 86 -3.57 0.37 4.45
CA LYS A 86 -4.83 -0.15 4.98
C LYS A 86 -5.84 -0.26 3.85
N VAL A 87 -6.35 -1.46 3.64
CA VAL A 87 -7.36 -1.77 2.63
C VAL A 87 -8.65 -2.14 3.34
N THR A 88 -9.72 -1.40 3.08
CA THR A 88 -11.06 -1.73 3.55
C THR A 88 -11.85 -2.36 2.41
N HIS A 89 -12.32 -3.58 2.62
CA HIS A 89 -13.12 -4.32 1.64
C HIS A 89 -14.28 -5.01 2.35
N GLU A 90 -15.51 -4.76 1.92
CA GLU A 90 -16.72 -5.32 2.52
C GLU A 90 -16.81 -5.13 4.06
N GLY A 91 -16.32 -3.98 4.55
CA GLY A 91 -16.30 -3.64 5.99
C GLY A 91 -15.16 -4.28 6.80
N GLN A 92 -14.29 -5.08 6.16
CA GLN A 92 -13.12 -5.69 6.80
C GLN A 92 -11.85 -4.92 6.44
N VAL A 93 -10.93 -4.80 7.41
CA VAL A 93 -9.65 -4.09 7.23
C VAL A 93 -8.51 -5.10 7.09
N PHE A 94 -7.73 -4.94 6.03
CA PHE A 94 -6.52 -5.69 5.74
C PHE A 94 -5.36 -4.71 5.68
N GLN A 95 -4.30 -4.92 6.45
CA GLN A 95 -3.19 -3.98 6.50
C GLN A 95 -1.82 -4.66 6.42
N LYS A 96 -0.87 -3.95 5.80
CA LYS A 96 0.54 -4.29 5.81
C LYS A 96 1.37 -3.10 6.23
N GLN A 97 2.32 -3.36 7.12
CA GLN A 97 3.21 -2.35 7.67
C GLN A 97 4.58 -2.45 6.99
N LEU A 98 5.25 -1.32 6.88
CA LEU A 98 6.58 -1.14 6.30
C LEU A 98 7.37 -0.23 7.25
N SER A 99 8.61 -0.58 7.54
CA SER A 99 9.55 0.33 8.19
C SER A 99 10.95 0.18 7.60
N SER A 100 11.73 1.26 7.61
CA SER A 100 13.13 1.26 7.17
C SER A 100 14.01 0.31 8.01
N THR A 101 13.61 0.06 9.25
CA THR A 101 14.33 -0.75 10.23
C THR A 101 14.13 -2.27 10.09
N GLN A 102 13.19 -2.72 9.25
CA GLN A 102 12.90 -4.16 9.09
C GLN A 102 13.81 -4.88 8.10
N CYS A 103 14.83 -4.21 7.55
CA CYS A 103 15.90 -4.82 6.76
C CYS A 103 17.19 -4.90 7.61
N THR A 104 17.24 -5.87 8.53
CA THR A 104 18.49 -6.39 9.14
C THR A 104 18.69 -7.84 8.73
#